data_AF-A0A021VRD0-F1
#
_entry.id   AF-A0A021VRD0-F1
#
_cell.length_a   1.000
_cell.length_b   1.000
_cell.length_c   1.000
_cell.angle_alpha   90.00
_cell.angle_beta   90.00
_cell.angle_gamma   90.00
#
_symmetry.space_group_name_H-M   'P 1'
#
loop_
_entity.id
_entity.type
_entity.pdbx_description
1 polymer ?
#
loop_
_entity_poly.entity_id
_entity_poly.type
_entity_poly.pdbx_seq_one_letter_code
_entity_poly.pdbx_strand_id
1 'polypeptide(L)' 'MTVNERLFVAGLVQHFDRAINSRDRQEAIEILRRVALSNASAGDTVDAVLADPGGYGYPRSS' A
#
# COMPACT_ATOMS: atom_id res chain seq x y z
N MET A 1 11.60 -9.92 4.75
CA MET A 1 10.16 -9.86 4.44
C MET A 1 9.82 -8.45 3.95
N THR A 2 9.52 -8.33 2.66
CA THR A 2 9.08 -7.12 1.96
C THR A 2 7.66 -6.73 2.37
N VAL A 3 7.24 -5.49 2.09
CA VAL A 3 5.89 -5.01 2.41
C VAL A 3 4.82 -5.88 1.74
N ASN A 4 5.01 -6.25 0.46
CA ASN A 4 4.06 -7.11 -0.26
C ASN A 4 3.94 -8.49 0.38
N GLU A 5 5.04 -9.09 0.84
CA GLU A 5 4.99 -10.36 1.57
C GLU A 5 4.22 -10.24 2.89
N ARG A 6 4.39 -9.12 3.62
CA ARG A 6 3.64 -8.87 4.86
C ARG A 6 2.15 -8.63 4.59
N LEU A 7 1.82 -7.88 3.54
CA LEU A 7 0.44 -7.71 3.07
C LEU A 7 -0.19 -9.05 2.69
N PHE A 8 0.56 -9.91 2.01
CA PHE A 8 0.11 -11.23 1.59
C PHE A 8 -0.17 -12.14 2.79
N VAL A 9 0.78 -12.24 3.72
CA VAL A 9 0.61 -13.03 4.96
C VAL A 9 -0.56 -12.51 5.81
N ALA A 10 -0.80 -11.20 5.83
CA ALA A 10 -1.92 -10.59 6.56
C ALA A 10 -3.27 -10.62 5.81
N GLY A 11 -3.31 -11.10 4.56
CA GLY A 11 -4.52 -11.08 3.74
C GLY A 11 -5.00 -9.68 3.34
N LEU A 12 -4.14 -8.67 3.39
CA LEU A 12 -4.49 -7.25 3.14
C LEU A 12 -4.14 -6.76 1.72
N VAL A 13 -3.58 -7.61 0.86
CA VAL A 13 -3.17 -7.24 -0.51
C VAL A 13 -4.32 -6.59 -1.28
N GLN A 14 -5.50 -7.22 -1.31
CA GLN A 14 -6.66 -6.69 -2.04
C GLN A 14 -7.20 -5.38 -1.47
N HIS A 15 -7.15 -5.22 -0.14
CA HIS A 15 -7.55 -3.97 0.51
C HIS A 15 -6.59 -2.84 0.16
N PHE A 16 -5.28 -3.12 0.17
CA PHE A 16 -4.27 -2.14 -0.18
C PHE A 16 -4.36 -1.74 -1.65
N ASP A 17 -4.52 -2.71 -2.55
CA ASP A 17 -4.70 -2.47 -3.99
C ASP A 17 -5.92 -1.59 -4.26
N ARG A 18 -7.06 -1.86 -3.59
CA ARG A 18 -8.24 -1.00 -3.68
C ARG A 18 -7.99 0.42 -3.20
N ALA A 19 -7.27 0.59 -2.10
CA ALA A 19 -6.94 1.91 -1.55
C ALA A 19 -6.03 2.70 -2.50
N ILE A 20 -5.01 2.07 -3.08
CA ILE A 20 -4.11 2.69 -4.08
C ILE A 20 -4.89 3.08 -5.34
N ASN A 21 -5.74 2.20 -5.88
CA ASN A 21 -6.56 2.50 -7.05
C ASN A 21 -7.55 3.64 -6.79
N SER A 22 -8.13 3.69 -5.59
CA SER A 22 -9.06 4.77 -5.18
C SER A 22 -8.34 6.06 -4.78
N ARG A 23 -7.00 6.07 -4.80
CA ARG A 23 -6.15 7.14 -4.26
C ARG A 23 -6.47 7.51 -2.82
N ASP A 24 -7.00 6.55 -2.06
CA ASP A 24 -7.26 6.72 -0.63
C ASP A 24 -5.96 6.54 0.15
N ARG A 25 -5.20 7.64 0.22
CA ARG A 25 -3.94 7.71 0.93
C ARG A 25 -4.07 7.32 2.40
N GLN A 26 -5.16 7.72 3.07
CA GLN A 26 -5.31 7.46 4.50
C GLN A 26 -5.56 5.97 4.74
N GLU A 27 -6.42 5.34 3.95
CA GLU A 27 -6.67 3.90 4.05
C GLU A 27 -5.42 3.09 3.70
N ALA A 28 -4.69 3.47 2.65
CA ALA A 28 -3.42 2.83 2.28
C ALA A 28 -2.38 2.91 3.42
N ILE A 29 -2.27 4.07 4.10
CA ILE A 29 -1.36 4.24 5.24
C ILE A 29 -1.79 3.36 6.40
N GLU A 30 -3.08 3.32 6.75
CA GLU A 30 -3.60 2.47 7.83
C GLU A 30 -3.34 0.98 7.56
N ILE A 31 -3.52 0.53 6.32
CA ILE A 31 -3.22 -0.84 5.92
C ILE A 31 -1.71 -1.12 6.04
N LEU A 32 -0.85 -0.23 5.54
CA LEU A 32 0.59 -0.38 5.73
C LEU A 32 1.00 -0.33 7.20
N ARG A 33 0.36 0.48 8.05
CA ARG A 33 0.67 0.48 9.50
C ARG A 33 0.42 -0.89 10.14
N ARG A 34 -0.61 -1.62 9.70
CA ARG A 34 -0.95 -2.96 10.23
C ARG A 34 0.09 -4.03 9.89
N VAL A 35 0.78 -3.90 8.77
CA VAL A 35 1.74 -4.92 8.28
C VAL A 35 3.19 -4.45 8.27
N ALA A 36 3.43 -3.14 8.35
CA ALA A 36 4.72 -2.49 8.20
C ALA A 36 5.16 -1.66 9.42
N LEU A 37 4.53 -1.86 10.59
CA LEU A 37 5.04 -1.53 11.94
C LEU A 37 5.81 -0.18 12.08
N SER A 38 5.11 0.87 12.55
CA SER A 38 5.56 2.26 12.91
C SER A 38 5.16 3.36 11.91
N ASN A 39 4.66 4.49 12.44
CA ASN A 39 3.90 5.51 11.69
C ASN A 39 4.68 6.24 10.59
N ALA A 40 6.00 6.45 10.74
CA ALA A 40 6.76 7.32 9.85
C ALA A 40 6.94 6.73 8.44
N SER A 41 7.36 5.46 8.35
CA SER A 41 7.72 4.84 7.06
C SER A 41 6.51 4.47 6.18
N ALA A 42 5.32 4.38 6.77
CA ALA A 42 4.10 4.07 6.02
C ALA A 42 3.69 5.21 5.07
N GLY A 43 3.84 6.46 5.52
CA GLY A 43 3.49 7.64 4.70
C GLY A 43 4.33 7.74 3.43
N ASP A 44 5.65 7.74 3.57
CA ASP A 44 6.59 7.83 2.44
C ASP A 44 6.39 6.69 1.43
N THR A 45 6.09 5.49 1.92
CA THR A 45 5.83 4.34 1.07
C THR A 45 4.55 4.54 0.25
N VAL A 46 3.46 5.00 0.87
CA VAL A 46 2.20 5.27 0.14
C VAL A 46 2.40 6.39 -0.88
N ASP A 47 3.12 7.46 -0.52
CA ASP A 47 3.34 8.58 -1.45
C ASP A 47 4.15 8.15 -2.68
N ALA A 48 5.19 7.31 -2.49
CA ALA A 48 5.94 6.72 -3.60
C ALA A 48 5.07 5.82 -4.50
N VAL A 49 4.24 4.96 -3.88
CA VAL A 49 3.32 4.06 -4.63
C VAL A 49 2.26 4.87 -5.38
N LEU A 50 1.70 5.92 -4.81
CA LEU A 50 0.70 6.75 -5.48
C LEU A 50 1.28 7.57 -6.64
N ALA A 51 2.55 7.98 -6.53
CA ALA A 51 3.28 8.68 -7.59
C ALA A 51 3.47 7.80 -8.82
N ASP A 52 3.89 6.54 -8.62
CA ASP A 52 4.04 5.54 -9.69
C ASP A 52 3.48 4.16 -9.32
N PRO A 53 2.14 3.98 -9.38
CA PRO A 53 1.52 2.70 -9.02
C PRO A 53 2.01 1.54 -9.88
N GLY A 54 2.29 1.80 -11.17
CA GLY A 54 2.75 0.81 -12.13
C GLY A 54 4.13 0.23 -11.78
N GLY A 55 5.05 1.08 -11.32
CA GLY A 55 6.37 0.65 -10.84
C GLY A 55 6.32 -0.29 -9.62
N TYR A 56 5.22 -0.27 -8.88
CA TYR A 56 4.99 -1.13 -7.71
C TYR A 56 4.01 -2.29 -7.98
N GLY A 57 3.61 -2.51 -9.24
CA GLY A 57 2.71 -3.60 -9.62
C GLY A 57 1.23 -3.33 -9.34
N TYR A 58 0.84 -2.07 -9.13
CA TYR A 58 -0.54 -1.61 -9.00
C TYR A 58 -0.95 -0.89 -10.30
N PRO A 59 -1.30 -1.60 -11.39
CA PRO A 59 -1.73 -0.94 -12.62
C PRO A 59 -2.99 -0.13 -12.33
N ARG A 60 -3.01 1.15 -12.73
CA ARG A 60 -4.24 1.96 -12.64
C ARG A 60 -5.29 1.25 -13.48
N SER A 61 -6.33 0.75 -12.83
CA SER A 61 -7.51 0.24 -13.53
C SER A 61 -8.19 1.45 -14.18
N SER A 62 -8.06 1.56 -15.50
CA SER A 62 -8.75 2.56 -16.34
C SER A 62 -10.25 2.42 -16.28
#